data_AF-A0A5R2NP81-F1
#
_entry.id   AF-A0A5R2NP81-F1
#
_cell.length_a   1.000
_cell.length_b   1.000
_cell.length_c   1.000
_cell.angle_alpha   90.00
_cell.angle_beta   90.00
_cell.angle_gamma   90.00
#
_symmetry.space_group_name_H-M   'P 1'
#
loop_
_entity.id
_entity.type
_entity.pdbx_description
1 polymer ?
#
loop_
_entity_poly.entity_id
_entity_poly.type
_entity_poly.pdbx_seq_one_letter_code
_entity_poly.pdbx_strand_id
1 'polypeptide(L)'
;MRYLSIAFVAGVVACAASAAHAARQDTRGMTCAQAQALVRSRHAAVLTTGPNTYDRFVRQFGNECDWPEVPVSMPVPTRDGQCRLYRCEEPVLNFPN
;
A
#
# COMPACT_ATOMS: atom_id res chain seq x y z
N MET A 1 33.27 14.81 -45.38
CA MET A 1 33.24 13.99 -44.15
C MET A 1 33.07 14.96 -42.98
N ARG A 2 31.86 15.45 -42.73
CA ARG A 2 30.92 14.92 -41.71
C ARG A 2 31.50 15.03 -40.29
N TYR A 3 31.90 16.25 -39.92
CA TYR A 3 32.13 16.64 -38.53
C TYR A 3 30.78 16.72 -37.85
N LEU A 4 30.34 15.57 -37.31
CA LEU A 4 29.28 15.46 -36.32
C LEU A 4 29.61 16.43 -35.18
N SER A 5 29.08 17.64 -35.24
CA SER A 5 29.10 18.56 -34.11
C SER A 5 27.87 18.24 -33.29
N ILE A 6 28.14 17.46 -32.25
CA ILE A 6 27.23 16.92 -31.25
C ILE A 6 26.42 18.07 -30.64
N ALA A 7 25.16 18.21 -31.05
CA ALA A 7 24.21 19.09 -30.38
C ALA A 7 23.60 18.33 -29.20
N PHE A 8 24.30 18.38 -28.06
CA PHE A 8 23.81 17.86 -26.78
C PHE A 8 22.82 18.89 -26.20
N VAL A 9 21.54 18.78 -26.56
CA VAL A 9 20.49 19.61 -25.95
C VAL A 9 19.92 18.87 -24.76
N ALA A 10 20.24 19.40 -23.57
CA ALA A 10 19.87 18.90 -22.26
C ALA A 10 18.34 18.80 -22.10
N GLY A 11 17.85 17.59 -21.82
CA GLY A 11 16.48 17.37 -21.38
C GLY A 11 16.33 17.75 -19.91
N VAL A 12 15.61 18.85 -19.64
CA VAL A 12 15.24 19.24 -18.27
C VAL A 12 14.16 18.28 -17.78
N VAL A 13 14.54 17.29 -16.96
CA VAL A 13 13.59 16.45 -16.24
C VAL A 13 13.04 17.28 -15.07
N ALA A 14 11.86 17.87 -15.28
CA ALA A 14 11.12 18.50 -14.20
C ALA A 14 10.49 17.42 -13.31
N CYS A 15 11.19 17.04 -12.23
CA CYS A 15 10.61 16.25 -11.15
C CYS A 15 9.67 17.15 -10.33
N ALA A 16 8.41 17.28 -10.76
CA ALA A 16 7.36 17.81 -9.91
C ALA A 16 7.00 16.76 -8.85
N ALA A 17 7.79 16.69 -7.78
CA ALA A 17 7.42 15.94 -6.59
C ALA A 17 6.33 16.74 -5.87
N SER A 18 5.07 16.58 -6.28
CA SER A 18 3.95 17.02 -5.47
C SER A 18 3.96 16.18 -4.20
N ALA A 19 4.45 16.75 -3.10
CA ALA A 19 4.12 16.32 -1.74
C ALA A 19 2.64 16.64 -1.48
N ALA A 20 1.75 16.02 -2.27
CA ALA A 20 0.39 15.84 -1.84
C ALA A 20 0.50 15.03 -0.56
N HIS A 21 -0.04 15.54 0.55
CA HIS A 21 -0.49 14.67 1.62
C HIS A 21 -1.28 13.58 0.92
N ALA A 22 -0.68 12.39 0.75
CA ALA A 22 -1.23 11.38 -0.12
C ALA A 22 -2.59 11.04 0.46
N ALA A 23 -3.65 11.55 -0.17
CA ALA A 23 -5.00 11.38 0.31
C ALA A 23 -5.18 9.88 0.51
N ARG A 24 -5.59 9.49 1.71
CA ARG A 24 -5.68 8.09 2.08
C ARG A 24 -6.57 7.39 1.04
N GLN A 25 -5.98 6.46 0.31
CA GLN A 25 -6.70 5.75 -0.73
C GLN A 25 -7.82 4.92 -0.09
N ASP A 26 -9.00 4.95 -0.71
CA ASP A 26 -10.18 4.26 -0.23
C ASP A 26 -10.34 2.91 -0.91
N THR A 27 -10.39 1.83 -0.13
CA THR A 27 -10.55 0.46 -0.66
C THR A 27 -11.83 0.30 -1.43
N ARG A 28 -12.90 1.04 -1.08
CA ARG A 28 -14.20 1.03 -1.76
C ARG A 28 -14.12 1.54 -3.20
N GLY A 29 -13.08 2.32 -3.53
CA GLY A 29 -12.77 2.79 -4.89
C GLY A 29 -11.87 1.84 -5.69
N MET A 30 -11.33 0.79 -5.07
CA MET A 30 -10.40 -0.17 -5.68
C MET A 30 -11.07 -1.53 -5.90
N THR A 31 -10.62 -2.30 -6.88
CA THR A 31 -10.88 -3.76 -6.90
C THR A 31 -10.03 -4.46 -5.84
N CYS A 32 -10.40 -5.69 -5.45
CA CYS A 32 -9.62 -6.47 -4.50
C CYS A 32 -8.17 -6.65 -4.98
N ALA A 33 -7.98 -6.95 -6.27
CA ALA A 33 -6.66 -7.09 -6.88
C ALA A 33 -5.84 -5.79 -6.80
N GLN A 34 -6.47 -4.62 -7.01
CA GLN A 34 -5.79 -3.32 -6.89
C GLN A 34 -5.37 -3.03 -5.46
N ALA A 35 -6.25 -3.28 -4.48
CA ALA A 35 -5.93 -3.08 -3.07
C ALA A 35 -4.76 -3.99 -2.61
N GLN A 36 -4.78 -5.27 -3.00
CA GLN A 36 -3.70 -6.21 -2.71
C GLN A 36 -2.39 -5.82 -3.40
N ALA A 37 -2.44 -5.41 -4.67
CA ALA A 37 -1.25 -4.96 -5.40
C ALA A 37 -0.65 -3.70 -4.77
N LEU A 38 -1.50 -2.78 -4.29
CA LEU A 38 -1.06 -1.58 -3.60
C LEU A 38 -0.31 -1.91 -2.30
N VAL A 39 -0.89 -2.74 -1.43
CA VAL A 39 -0.23 -3.16 -0.18
C VAL A 39 1.03 -3.96 -0.47
N ARG A 40 1.02 -4.83 -1.49
CA ARG A 40 2.20 -5.59 -1.90
C ARG A 40 3.34 -4.71 -2.40
N SER A 41 3.06 -3.67 -3.18
CA SER A 41 4.10 -2.78 -3.72
C SER A 41 4.68 -1.85 -2.66
N ARG A 42 3.87 -1.40 -1.69
CA ARG A 42 4.31 -0.49 -0.63
C ARG A 42 4.76 -1.18 0.65
N HIS A 43 4.56 -2.49 0.73
CA HIS A 43 4.77 -3.33 1.90
C HIS A 43 3.81 -3.06 3.07
N ALA A 44 3.50 -1.80 3.32
CA ALA A 44 2.42 -1.35 4.20
C ALA A 44 1.73 -0.11 3.60
N ALA A 45 0.43 0.03 3.83
CA ALA A 45 -0.33 1.21 3.43
C ALA A 45 -1.49 1.46 4.40
N VAL A 46 -1.69 2.72 4.77
CA VAL A 46 -2.91 3.11 5.49
C VAL A 46 -4.01 3.37 4.47
N LEU A 47 -5.14 2.67 4.58
CA LEU A 47 -6.23 2.73 3.61
C LEU A 47 -7.56 3.00 4.31
N THR A 48 -8.40 3.83 3.69
CA THR A 48 -9.76 4.10 4.17
C THR A 48 -10.63 2.90 3.80
N THR A 49 -11.42 2.41 4.75
CA THR A 49 -12.32 1.25 4.59
C THR A 49 -13.80 1.62 4.73
N GLY A 50 -14.09 2.87 5.10
CA GLY A 50 -15.45 3.36 5.33
C GLY A 50 -15.47 4.89 5.50
N PRO A 51 -16.64 5.49 5.75
CA PRO A 51 -16.77 6.95 5.83
C PRO A 51 -15.81 7.59 6.85
N ASN A 52 -15.56 6.90 7.96
CA ASN A 52 -14.69 7.37 9.05
C ASN A 52 -13.70 6.28 9.53
N THR A 53 -13.59 5.16 8.82
CA THR A 53 -12.76 4.02 9.25
C THR A 53 -11.58 3.83 8.32
N TYR A 54 -10.47 3.41 8.91
CA TYR A 54 -9.23 3.16 8.22
C TYR A 54 -8.37 2.21 9.05
N ASP A 55 -7.48 1.50 8.38
CA ASP A 55 -6.49 0.65 9.03
C ASP A 55 -5.17 0.73 8.27
N ARG A 56 -4.08 0.35 8.94
CA ARG A 56 -2.79 0.08 8.30
C ARG A 56 -2.77 -1.38 7.86
N PHE A 57 -2.72 -1.58 6.55
CA PHE A 57 -2.59 -2.91 5.96
C PHE A 57 -1.14 -3.20 5.63
N VAL A 58 -0.75 -4.46 5.80
CA VAL A 58 0.59 -4.99 5.55
C VAL A 58 0.53 -6.16 4.58
N ARG A 59 1.69 -6.54 4.05
CA ARG A 59 1.80 -7.81 3.31
C ARG A 59 1.58 -8.98 4.25
N GLN A 60 1.07 -10.09 3.70
CA GLN A 60 0.93 -11.35 4.43
C GLN A 60 2.28 -11.87 4.96
N PHE A 61 3.33 -11.73 4.15
CA PHE A 61 4.68 -12.18 4.47
C PHE A 61 5.61 -10.97 4.41
N GLY A 62 6.30 -10.68 5.51
CA GLY A 62 7.17 -9.54 5.66
C GLY A 62 7.47 -9.27 7.14
N ASN A 63 8.09 -8.12 7.41
CA ASN A 63 8.51 -7.68 8.74
C ASN A 63 7.86 -6.35 9.13
N GLU A 64 6.66 -6.07 8.62
CA GLU A 64 5.93 -4.81 8.88
C GLU A 64 5.10 -4.83 10.17
N CYS A 65 4.98 -5.98 10.82
CA CYS A 65 4.39 -6.12 12.14
C CYS A 65 5.48 -6.16 13.21
N ASP A 66 5.28 -5.39 14.26
CA ASP A 66 6.20 -5.36 15.39
C ASP A 66 5.88 -6.54 16.32
N TRP A 67 6.90 -7.18 16.89
CA TRP A 67 6.66 -8.26 17.86
C TRP A 67 5.94 -7.68 19.09
N PRO A 68 4.85 -8.31 19.59
CA PRO A 68 4.37 -9.68 19.31
C PRO A 68 3.29 -9.81 18.22
N GLU A 69 2.98 -8.75 17.46
CA GLU A 69 1.94 -8.76 16.45
C GLU A 69 2.26 -9.67 15.25
N VAL A 70 1.20 -10.22 14.66
CA VAL A 70 1.27 -11.03 13.43
C VAL A 70 0.30 -10.51 12.38
N PRO A 71 0.56 -10.72 11.07
CA PRO A 71 -0.39 -10.37 10.02
C PRO A 71 -1.65 -11.23 10.10
N VAL A 72 -2.79 -10.63 10.46
CA VAL A 72 -4.10 -11.29 10.52
C VAL A 72 -4.96 -10.86 9.34
N SER A 73 -5.55 -11.84 8.65
CA SER A 73 -6.45 -11.59 7.53
C SER A 73 -7.77 -11.01 8.00
N MET A 74 -8.18 -9.89 7.39
CA MET A 74 -9.43 -9.20 7.67
C MET A 74 -10.19 -8.90 6.37
N PRO A 75 -11.54 -9.02 6.39
CA PRO A 75 -12.37 -8.61 5.26
C PRO A 75 -12.48 -7.09 5.21
N VAL A 76 -12.24 -6.50 4.04
CA VAL A 76 -12.43 -5.07 3.77
C VAL A 76 -13.36 -4.87 2.57
N PRO A 77 -14.20 -3.83 2.57
CA PRO A 77 -15.04 -3.53 1.42
C PRO A 77 -14.20 -2.98 0.26
N THR A 78 -14.39 -3.57 -0.92
CA THR A 78 -13.84 -3.13 -2.21
C THR A 78 -14.96 -2.96 -3.22
N ARG A 79 -14.67 -2.37 -4.38
CA ARG A 79 -15.65 -2.10 -5.44
C ARG A 79 -16.32 -3.37 -5.97
N ASP A 80 -15.60 -4.48 -5.94
CA ASP A 80 -15.98 -5.80 -6.45
C ASP A 80 -16.43 -6.80 -5.35
N GLY A 81 -16.56 -6.35 -4.09
CA GLY A 81 -17.05 -7.18 -2.99
C GLY A 81 -16.24 -7.03 -1.71
N GLN A 82 -16.09 -8.13 -0.96
CA GLN A 82 -15.21 -8.19 0.20
C GLN A 82 -13.84 -8.71 -0.24
N CYS A 83 -12.77 -8.06 0.21
CA CYS A 83 -11.40 -8.45 -0.08
C CYS A 83 -10.66 -8.83 1.20
N ARG A 84 -9.77 -9.82 1.13
CA ARG A 84 -8.86 -10.15 2.24
C ARG A 84 -7.60 -9.29 2.13
N LEU A 85 -7.39 -8.45 3.14
CA LEU A 85 -6.12 -7.77 3.42
C LEU A 85 -5.61 -8.21 4.79
N TYR A 86 -4.38 -7.86 5.13
CA TYR A 86 -3.76 -8.20 6.41
C TYR A 86 -3.49 -6.94 7.20
N ARG A 87 -3.79 -6.92 8.49
CA ARG A 87 -3.27 -5.93 9.43
C ARG A 87 -2.51 -6.64 10.54
N CYS A 88 -1.64 -5.91 11.20
CA CYS A 88 -0.97 -6.43 12.38
C CYS A 88 -1.97 -6.44 13.54
N GLU A 89 -2.09 -7.59 14.18
CA GLU A 89 -2.82 -7.74 15.43
C GLU A 89 -1.96 -8.57 16.38
N GLU A 90 -2.02 -8.24 17.66
CA GLU A 90 -1.48 -9.12 18.67
C GLU A 90 -2.26 -10.44 18.63
N PRO A 91 -1.59 -11.60 18.45
CA PRO A 91 -2.28 -12.87 18.48
C PRO A 91 -2.98 -13.01 19.83
N VAL A 92 -4.26 -13.39 19.81
CA VAL A 92 -4.98 -13.78 21.03
C VAL A 92 -4.38 -15.07 21.56
N LEU A 93 -3.28 -14.95 22.28
CA LEU A 93 -2.59 -16.07 22.90
C LEU A 93 -3.45 -16.51 24.08
N ASN A 94 -4.42 -17.38 23.83
CA ASN A 94 -4.95 -18.24 24.87
C ASN A 94 -3.87 -19.30 25.12
N PHE A 95 -2.89 -18.96 25.96
CA PHE A 95 -1.93 -19.94 26.46
C PHE A 95 -2.68 -20.87 27.41
N PRO A 96 -2.82 -22.18 27.11
CA PRO A 96 -3.20 -23.12 28.16
C PRO A 96 -2.09 -23.10 29.21
N ASN A 97 -2.46 -22.76 30.45
CA ASN A 97 -1.57 -22.84 31.62
C ASN A 97 -1.04 -24.26 31.81
#